data_AF-A0A852JH20-F1
#
_entry.id   AF-A0A852JH20-F1
#
_cell.length_a   1.000
_cell.length_b   1.000
_cell.length_c   1.000
_cell.angle_alpha   90.00
_cell.angle_beta   90.00
_cell.angle_gamma   90.00
#
_symmetry.space_group_name_H-M   'P 1'
#
loop_
_entity.id
_entity.type
_entity.pdbx_description
1 polymer ?
#
loop_
_entity_poly.entity_id
_entity_poly.type
_entity_poly.pdbx_seq_one_letter_code
_entity_poly.pdbx_strand_id
1 'polypeptide(L)'
;PKSKLLPALVLLRTIFLPLFILSNYQPRAHVRTVLFDRDIYPVLFTALLGLSNGYLGTLVMVYGPKIVPKELAEAAGVVMSFYLVLGLALGSACAVFVVHLV
;
A
#
# COMPACT_ATOMS: atom_id res chain seq x y z
N PRO A 1 9.95 19.88 -8.01
CA PRO A 1 8.58 19.31 -7.96
C PRO A 1 8.06 19.20 -6.50
N LYS A 2 7.25 20.18 -6.05
CA LYS A 2 6.80 20.33 -4.64
C LYS A 2 5.44 19.69 -4.32
N SER A 3 4.97 18.73 -5.11
CA SER A 3 3.62 18.19 -4.90
C SER A 3 3.60 17.17 -3.77
N LYS A 4 3.16 17.59 -2.58
CA LYS A 4 2.90 16.72 -1.42
C LYS A 4 1.74 15.73 -1.65
N LEU A 5 1.08 15.78 -2.80
CA LEU A 5 -0.07 14.94 -3.13
C LEU A 5 0.31 13.45 -3.25
N LEU A 6 1.48 13.14 -3.83
CA LEU A 6 1.95 11.75 -3.95
C LEU A 6 2.15 11.08 -2.59
N PRO A 7 2.95 11.65 -1.66
CA PRO A 7 3.09 11.05 -0.33
C PRO A 7 1.78 11.07 0.47
N ALA A 8 0.93 12.08 0.31
CA ALA A 8 -0.38 12.11 0.96
C ALA A 8 -1.31 10.97 0.47
N LEU A 9 -1.34 10.69 -0.83
CA LEU A 9 -2.12 9.58 -1.40
C LEU A 9 -1.57 8.21 -0.98
N VAL A 10 -0.25 8.09 -0.84
CA VAL A 10 0.37 6.85 -0.32
C VAL A 10 0.00 6.65 1.16
N LEU A 11 0.03 7.69 1.98
CA LEU A 11 -0.40 7.62 3.38
C LEU A 11 -1.91 7.35 3.49
N LEU A 12 -2.73 7.93 2.63
CA LEU A 12 -4.18 7.66 2.62
C LEU A 12 -4.48 6.17 2.44
N ARG A 13 -3.59 5.41 1.78
CA ARG A 13 -3.81 3.99 1.52
C ARG A 13 -3.60 3.10 2.73
N THR A 14 -2.93 3.58 3.77
CA THR A 14 -2.86 2.82 5.03
C THR A 14 -4.22 2.74 5.73
N ILE A 15 -5.17 3.63 5.42
CA ILE A 15 -6.55 3.60 5.93
C ILE A 15 -7.32 2.37 5.41
N PHE A 16 -6.97 1.81 4.26
CA PHE A 16 -7.61 0.58 3.78
C PHE A 16 -7.32 -0.61 4.71
N LEU A 17 -6.19 -0.62 5.43
CA LEU A 17 -5.80 -1.71 6.32
C LEU A 17 -6.78 -1.90 7.51
N PRO A 18 -7.10 -0.89 8.32
CA PRO A 18 -8.15 -1.01 9.33
C PRO A 18 -9.55 -1.24 8.71
N LEU A 19 -9.85 -0.69 7.52
CA LEU A 19 -11.12 -0.96 6.83
C LEU A 19 -11.28 -2.44 6.44
N PHE A 20 -10.19 -3.11 6.05
CA PHE A 20 -10.20 -4.56 5.80
C PHE A 20 -10.38 -5.37 7.08
N ILE A 21 -9.74 -4.96 8.18
CA ILE A 21 -9.91 -5.62 9.50
C ILE A 21 -11.36 -5.48 10.01
N LEU A 22 -12.01 -4.35 9.74
CA LEU A 22 -13.41 -4.09 10.11
C LEU A 22 -14.44 -4.71 9.14
N SER A 23 -13.99 -5.23 7.99
CA SER A 23 -14.82 -5.99 7.06
C SER A 23 -15.07 -7.40 7.61
N ASN A 24 -16.00 -8.15 7.00
CA ASN A 24 -16.42 -9.46 7.48
C ASN A 24 -15.33 -10.56 7.34
N TYR A 25 -14.26 -10.48 8.14
CA TYR A 25 -13.18 -11.48 8.17
C TYR A 25 -13.53 -12.60 9.17
N GLN A 26 -13.57 -13.86 8.71
CA GLN A 26 -13.81 -15.07 9.50
C GLN A 26 -12.59 -16.00 9.41
N PRO A 27 -12.18 -16.70 10.49
CA PRO A 27 -12.83 -16.90 11.78
C PRO A 27 -12.43 -15.84 12.82
N ARG A 28 -13.41 -15.31 13.58
CA ARG A 28 -13.23 -14.23 14.57
C ARG A 28 -12.88 -14.79 15.95
N ALA A 29 -11.67 -14.54 16.44
CA ALA A 29 -11.30 -14.81 17.83
C ALA A 29 -11.49 -13.58 18.75
N HIS A 30 -11.17 -12.35 18.29
CA HIS A 30 -11.13 -11.17 19.18
C HIS A 30 -11.95 -9.93 18.74
N VAL A 31 -12.38 -9.80 17.47
CA VAL A 31 -13.02 -8.57 16.95
C VAL A 31 -14.50 -8.79 16.65
N ARG A 32 -15.42 -8.21 17.44
CA ARG A 32 -16.88 -8.42 17.34
C ARG A 32 -17.63 -7.40 16.47
N THR A 33 -17.01 -6.26 16.13
CA THR A 33 -17.69 -5.14 15.46
C THR A 33 -17.58 -5.25 13.94
N VAL A 34 -18.60 -5.79 13.28
CA VAL A 34 -18.71 -5.83 11.82
C VAL A 34 -19.43 -4.58 11.36
N LEU A 35 -18.71 -3.60 10.80
CA LEU A 35 -19.32 -2.41 10.19
C LEU A 35 -19.78 -2.68 8.75
N PHE A 36 -19.15 -3.63 8.07
CA PHE A 36 -19.39 -3.97 6.68
C PHE A 36 -19.66 -5.46 6.51
N ASP A 37 -20.93 -5.84 6.60
CA ASP A 37 -21.39 -7.25 6.59
C ASP A 37 -21.44 -7.87 5.18
N ARG A 38 -21.45 -7.02 4.14
CA ARG A 38 -21.51 -7.46 2.73
C ARG A 38 -20.12 -7.62 2.13
N ASP A 39 -19.89 -8.73 1.43
CA ASP A 39 -18.63 -9.04 0.73
C ASP A 39 -18.27 -8.03 -0.37
N ILE A 40 -19.24 -7.21 -0.81
CA ILE A 40 -19.00 -6.16 -1.80
C ILE A 40 -18.02 -5.08 -1.31
N TYR A 41 -17.99 -4.80 0.00
CA TYR A 41 -17.12 -3.78 0.58
C TYR A 41 -15.63 -4.14 0.49
N PRO A 42 -15.18 -5.32 0.97
CA PRO A 42 -13.78 -5.72 0.79
C PRO A 42 -13.39 -5.86 -0.69
N VAL A 43 -14.30 -6.26 -1.58
CA VAL A 43 -14.04 -6.30 -3.03
C VAL A 43 -13.78 -4.90 -3.58
N LEU A 44 -14.63 -3.92 -3.25
CA LEU A 44 -14.46 -2.53 -3.68
C LEU A 44 -13.18 -1.90 -3.12
N PHE A 45 -12.88 -2.11 -1.84
CA PHE A 45 -11.65 -1.62 -1.23
C PHE A 45 -10.40 -2.25 -1.85
N THR A 46 -10.44 -3.55 -2.17
CA THR A 46 -9.33 -4.23 -2.85
C THR A 46 -9.13 -3.68 -4.26
N ALA A 47 -10.21 -3.45 -5.00
CA ALA A 47 -10.13 -2.85 -6.34
C ALA A 47 -9.55 -1.43 -6.30
N LEU A 48 -10.00 -0.57 -5.38
CA LEU A 48 -9.49 0.79 -5.20
C LEU A 48 -8.04 0.81 -4.75
N LEU A 49 -7.66 -0.06 -3.80
CA LEU A 49 -6.28 -0.19 -3.35
C LEU A 49 -5.38 -0.67 -4.50
N GLY A 50 -5.81 -1.67 -5.27
CA GLY A 50 -5.08 -2.20 -6.42
C GLY A 50 -4.87 -1.16 -7.51
N LEU A 51 -5.94 -0.47 -7.92
CA LEU A 51 -5.88 0.59 -8.94
C LEU A 51 -4.97 1.73 -8.52
N SER A 52 -5.13 2.22 -7.29
CA SER A 52 -4.26 3.28 -6.78
C SER A 52 -2.81 2.82 -6.72
N ASN A 53 -2.53 1.56 -6.33
CA ASN A 53 -1.18 0.99 -6.26
C ASN A 53 -0.50 0.88 -7.60
N GLY A 54 -1.19 0.29 -8.58
CA GLY A 54 -0.66 0.17 -9.93
C GLY A 54 -0.36 1.53 -10.55
N TYR A 55 -1.27 2.49 -10.42
CA TYR A 55 -1.10 3.81 -11.03
C TYR A 55 -0.01 4.64 -10.36
N LEU A 56 -0.11 4.87 -9.04
CA LEU A 56 0.86 5.70 -8.31
C LEU A 56 2.25 5.05 -8.25
N GLY A 57 2.32 3.73 -8.08
CA GLY A 57 3.58 2.99 -8.04
C GLY A 57 4.35 3.10 -9.36
N THR A 58 3.66 2.90 -10.49
CA THR A 58 4.26 3.04 -11.82
C THR A 58 4.70 4.47 -12.09
N LEU A 59 3.87 5.47 -11.74
CA LEU A 59 4.24 6.89 -11.89
C LEU A 59 5.51 7.22 -11.12
N VAL A 60 5.62 6.80 -9.86
CA VAL A 60 6.82 7.07 -9.05
C VAL A 60 8.04 6.40 -9.67
N MET A 61 7.94 5.14 -10.09
CA MET A 61 9.10 4.41 -10.64
C MET A 61 9.54 4.92 -12.02
N VAL A 62 8.62 5.40 -12.85
CA VAL A 62 8.92 5.95 -14.18
C VAL A 62 9.44 7.39 -14.11
N TYR A 63 8.87 8.23 -13.24
CA TYR A 63 9.25 9.64 -13.14
C TYR A 63 10.36 9.92 -12.12
N GLY A 64 10.59 9.03 -11.15
CA GLY A 64 11.62 9.19 -10.12
C GLY A 64 13.04 9.29 -10.69
N PRO A 65 13.50 8.39 -11.56
CA PRO A 65 14.80 8.50 -12.20
C PRO A 65 14.94 9.70 -13.15
N LYS A 66 13.82 10.28 -13.60
CA LYS A 66 13.81 11.43 -14.53
C LYS A 66 14.00 12.78 -13.83
N ILE A 67 13.86 12.85 -12.50
CA ILE A 67 14.05 14.08 -11.73
C ILE A 67 15.50 14.30 -11.27
N VAL A 68 16.37 13.30 -11.45
CA VAL A 68 17.80 13.36 -11.12
C VAL A 68 18.65 13.57 -12.39
N PRO A 69 19.91 14.02 -12.27
CA PRO A 69 20.83 14.10 -13.41
C PRO A 69 20.95 12.75 -14.12
N LYS A 70 21.12 12.76 -15.45
CA LYS A 70 21.17 11.53 -16.27
C LYS A 70 22.27 10.59 -15.83
N GLU A 71 23.41 11.11 -15.36
CA GLU A 71 24.51 10.29 -14.84
C GLU A 71 24.11 9.48 -13.60
N LEU A 72 23.15 9.96 -12.82
CA LEU A 72 22.69 9.35 -11.57
C LEU A 72 21.33 8.66 -11.70
N ALA A 73 20.67 8.74 -12.86
CA ALA A 73 19.34 8.19 -13.08
C ALA A 73 19.28 6.68 -12.89
N GLU A 74 20.30 5.96 -13.36
CA GLU A 74 20.40 4.51 -13.21
C GLU A 74 20.52 4.11 -11.72
N ALA A 75 21.46 4.73 -11.00
CA ALA A 75 21.65 4.50 -9.58
C ALA A 75 20.39 4.84 -8.77
N ALA A 76 19.70 5.93 -9.10
CA ALA A 76 18.42 6.29 -8.48
C ALA A 76 17.35 5.21 -8.72
N GLY A 77 17.24 4.68 -9.94
CA GLY A 77 16.32 3.58 -10.26
C GLY A 77 16.58 2.31 -9.45
N VAL A 78 17.86 1.96 -9.24
CA VAL A 78 18.26 0.82 -8.40
C VAL A 78 17.84 1.04 -6.95
N VAL A 79 18.16 2.20 -6.38
CA VAL A 79 17.80 2.54 -4.99
C VAL A 79 16.28 2.55 -4.79
N MET A 80 15.52 3.10 -5.73
CA MET A 80 14.06 3.08 -5.69
C MET A 80 13.49 1.65 -5.72
N SER A 81 14.06 0.78 -6.55
CA SER A 81 13.67 -0.63 -6.62
C SER A 81 14.00 -1.38 -5.33
N PHE A 82 15.16 -1.09 -4.72
CA PHE A 82 15.53 -1.63 -3.41
C PHE A 82 14.50 -1.25 -2.34
N TYR A 83 14.13 0.02 -2.24
CA TYR A 83 13.12 0.46 -1.26
C TYR A 83 11.73 -0.13 -1.51
N LEU A 84 11.36 -0.35 -2.78
CA LEU A 84 10.12 -1.06 -3.12
C LEU A 84 10.12 -2.48 -2.54
N VAL A 85 11.18 -3.25 -2.79
CA VAL A 85 11.31 -4.63 -2.30
C VAL A 85 11.39 -4.67 -0.78
N LEU A 86 12.13 -3.75 -0.16
CA LEU A 86 12.19 -3.61 1.29
C LEU A 86 10.80 -3.33 1.88
N GLY A 87 10.03 -2.43 1.27
CA GLY A 87 8.66 -2.14 1.68
C GLY A 87 7.74 -3.37 1.56
N LEU A 88 7.88 -4.17 0.50
CA LEU A 88 7.13 -5.43 0.35
C LEU A 88 7.52 -6.45 1.42
N ALA A 89 8.81 -6.59 1.73
CA ALA A 89 9.30 -7.50 2.76
C ALA A 89 8.80 -7.10 4.16
N LEU A 90 8.93 -5.82 4.52
CA LEU A 90 8.41 -5.29 5.77
C LEU A 90 6.89 -5.42 5.86
N GLY A 91 6.17 -5.12 4.78
CA GLY A 91 4.72 -5.28 4.71
C GLY A 91 4.27 -6.73 4.94
N SER A 92 4.98 -7.69 4.36
CA SER A 92 4.74 -9.12 4.60
C SER A 92 4.96 -9.52 6.07
N ALA A 93 6.09 -9.09 6.66
CA ALA A 93 6.37 -9.33 8.07
C ALA A 93 5.31 -8.71 9.00
N CYS A 94 4.92 -7.46 8.74
CA CYS A 94 3.85 -6.79 9.47
C CYS A 94 2.51 -7.50 9.33
N ALA A 95 2.15 -7.99 8.14
CA ALA A 95 0.90 -8.72 7.92
C ALA A 95 0.84 -10.00 8.77
N VAL A 96 1.93 -10.78 8.82
CA VAL A 96 2.04 -11.96 9.68
C VAL A 96 1.87 -11.57 11.15
N PHE A 97 2.52 -10.50 11.59
CA PHE A 97 2.40 -10.01 12.97
C PHE A 97 0.96 -9.58 13.31
N VAL A 98 0.28 -8.87 12.40
CA VAL A 98 -1.12 -8.44 12.59
C VAL A 98 -2.06 -9.66 12.67
N VAL A 99 -1.87 -10.66 11.81
CA VAL A 99 -2.66 -11.90 11.84
C VAL A 99 -2.43 -12.70 13.13
N HIS A 100 -1.23 -12.65 13.70
CA HIS A 100 -0.97 -13.28 15.01
C HIS A 100 -1.54 -12.50 16.20
N LEU A 101 -1.75 -11.19 16.05
CA LEU A 101 -2.30 -10.32 17.11
C LEU A 101 -3.84 -10.29 17.14
N VAL A 102 -4.50 -10.50 15.99
CA VAL A 102 -5.97 -10.47 15.81
C VAL A 102 -6.57 -11.86 15.98
#